data_AF-A0A6N8BTS8-F1
#
_entry.id   AF-A0A6N8BTS8-F1
#
_cell.length_a   1.000
_cell.length_b   1.000
_cell.length_c   1.000
_cell.angle_alpha   90.00
_cell.angle_beta   90.00
_cell.angle_gamma   90.00
#
_symmetry.space_group_name_H-M   'P 1'
#
loop_
_entity.id
_entity.type
_entity.pdbx_description
1 polymer ?
#
loop_
_entity_poly.entity_id
_entity_poly.type
_entity_poly.pdbx_seq_one_letter_code
_entity_poly.pdbx_strand_id
1 'polypeptide(L)'
;MADRTEDMGTVKRLKVIRDNEGDVVVSIVTGRGMPLHEEATESDAAVEFCNSGGRSPRTFRALLALLNAMEEDENDQSDPHRPVNAF
;
A
#
# COMPACT_ATOMS: atom_id res chain seq x y z
N MET A 1 -0.47 -3.05 -6.92
CA MET A 1 0.23 -2.03 -6.11
C MET A 1 -0.84 -1.05 -5.72
N ALA A 2 -1.15 -0.96 -4.43
CA ALA A 2 -2.21 -0.07 -3.97
C ALA A 2 -1.63 1.20 -3.32
N ASP A 3 -2.08 2.38 -3.75
CA ASP A 3 -1.65 3.71 -3.29
C ASP A 3 -2.87 4.55 -2.84
N ARG A 4 -2.89 4.94 -1.56
CA ARG A 4 -3.99 5.71 -0.95
C ARG A 4 -3.52 7.11 -0.54
N THR A 5 -3.57 8.03 -1.50
CA THR A 5 -3.08 9.42 -1.34
C THR A 5 -3.89 10.24 -0.33
N GLU A 6 -5.17 9.90 -0.09
CA GLU A 6 -6.08 10.68 0.75
C GLU A 6 -5.97 10.38 2.26
N ASP A 7 -5.45 9.19 2.60
CA ASP A 7 -5.28 8.74 3.99
C ASP A 7 -3.94 9.20 4.60
N MET A 8 -3.07 9.78 3.78
CA MET A 8 -1.72 10.19 4.17
C MET A 8 -1.44 11.65 3.80
N GLY A 9 -0.54 12.30 4.55
CA GLY A 9 -0.16 13.68 4.25
C GLY A 9 0.37 13.81 2.82
N THR A 10 0.12 14.96 2.18
CA THR A 10 0.38 15.23 0.75
C THR A 10 1.81 15.00 0.25
N VAL A 11 2.76 14.77 1.16
CA VAL A 11 4.20 14.63 0.89
C VAL A 11 4.66 13.18 0.95
N LYS A 12 4.06 12.35 1.82
CA LYS A 12 4.53 10.99 2.11
C LYS A 12 3.38 10.02 2.04
N ARG A 13 3.60 8.88 1.41
CA ARG A 13 2.59 7.83 1.21
C ARG A 13 3.10 6.49 1.72
N LEU A 14 2.17 5.66 2.17
CA LEU A 14 2.43 4.28 2.55
C LEU A 14 2.26 3.42 1.30
N LYS A 15 3.29 2.63 0.98
CA LYS A 15 3.25 1.62 -0.06
C LYS A 15 3.39 0.26 0.59
N VAL A 16 2.41 -0.61 0.36
CA VAL A 16 2.45 -2.01 0.77
C VAL A 16 2.47 -2.85 -0.51
N ILE A 17 3.48 -3.70 -0.65
CA ILE A 17 3.59 -4.61 -1.79
C ILE A 17 3.84 -6.03 -1.29
N ARG A 18 3.32 -6.98 -2.06
CA ARG A 18 3.69 -8.39 -1.93
C ARG A 18 4.60 -8.75 -3.10
N ASP A 19 5.73 -9.35 -2.80
CA ASP A 19 6.68 -9.79 -3.82
C ASP A 19 6.36 -11.20 -4.36
N ASN A 20 7.22 -11.70 -5.25
CA ASN A 20 7.05 -13.01 -5.89
C ASN A 20 7.34 -14.20 -4.95
N GLU A 21 8.07 -13.98 -3.87
CA GLU A 21 8.34 -14.99 -2.83
C GLU A 21 7.21 -15.02 -1.78
N GLY A 22 6.31 -14.04 -1.87
CA GLY A 22 5.16 -13.85 -1.01
C GLY A 22 5.47 -13.01 0.21
N ASP A 23 6.67 -12.43 0.30
CA ASP A 23 7.08 -11.52 1.36
C ASP A 23 6.32 -10.19 1.20
N VAL A 24 6.14 -9.50 2.33
CA VAL A 24 5.43 -8.22 2.35
C VAL A 24 6.40 -7.11 2.69
N VAL A 25 6.54 -6.16 1.78
CA VAL A 25 7.36 -4.97 1.97
C VAL A 25 6.46 -3.78 2.22
N VAL A 26 6.72 -3.09 3.34
CA VAL A 26 6.04 -1.85 3.72
C VAL A 26 7.06 -0.72 3.60
N SER A 27 6.77 0.27 2.77
CA SER A 27 7.64 1.43 2.60
C SER A 27 6.91 2.75 2.70
N ILE A 28 7.66 3.78 3.11
CA ILE A 28 7.22 5.17 3.04
C ILE A 28 7.87 5.78 1.81
N VAL A 29 7.04 6.23 0.87
CA VAL A 29 7.50 6.86 -0.37
C VAL A 29 7.17 8.36 -0.34
N THR A 30 8.15 9.19 -0.69
CA THR A 30 7.96 10.64 -0.76
C THR A 30 7.60 11.04 -2.19
N GLY A 31 6.39 11.58 -2.38
CA GLY A 31 5.95 12.07 -3.69
C GLY A 31 6.38 13.52 -3.90
N ARG A 32 7.33 13.78 -4.80
CA ARG A 32 7.60 15.17 -5.26
C ARG A 32 6.51 15.65 -6.22
N GLY A 33 5.29 15.88 -5.74
CA GLY A 33 4.24 16.65 -6.42
C GLY A 33 3.87 16.25 -7.86
N MET A 34 4.18 15.03 -8.30
CA MET A 34 3.89 14.52 -9.64
C MET A 34 3.06 13.24 -9.52
N PRO A 35 2.10 13.01 -10.44
CA PRO A 35 1.46 11.70 -10.56
C PRO A 35 2.57 10.69 -10.85
N LEU A 36 2.72 9.72 -9.95
CA LEU A 36 3.76 8.70 -10.08
C LEU A 36 3.48 7.89 -11.35
N HIS A 37 4.31 8.08 -12.36
CA HIS A 37 4.77 6.93 -13.12
C HIS A 37 5.37 5.93 -12.13
N GLU A 38 5.22 4.64 -12.42
CA GLU A 38 5.44 3.44 -11.58
C GLU A 38 6.78 3.34 -10.81
N GLU A 39 7.66 4.33 -10.95
CA GLU A 39 8.99 4.45 -10.36
C GLU A 39 9.02 5.56 -9.29
N ALA A 40 8.32 5.37 -8.17
CA ALA A 40 8.62 6.12 -6.96
C ALA A 40 10.07 5.82 -6.56
N THR A 41 10.98 6.70 -6.96
CA THR A 41 12.43 6.43 -7.04
C THR A 41 13.14 6.51 -5.69
N GLU A 42 12.51 7.07 -4.66
CA GLU A 42 13.09 7.19 -3.32
C GLU A 42 12.09 6.69 -2.26
N SER A 43 12.40 5.51 -1.70
CA SER A 43 11.78 5.05 -0.45
C SER A 43 12.56 5.63 0.72
N ASP A 44 11.91 6.44 1.56
CA ASP A 44 12.54 7.02 2.76
C ASP A 44 12.92 5.93 3.77
N ALA A 45 12.07 4.92 3.90
CA ALA A 45 12.25 3.76 4.76
C ALA A 45 11.43 2.59 4.21
N ALA A 46 11.97 1.37 4.34
CA ALA A 46 11.28 0.13 4.01
C ALA A 46 11.52 -0.92 5.08
N VAL A 47 10.50 -1.73 5.35
CA VAL A 47 10.56 -2.89 6.25
C VAL A 47 10.00 -4.09 5.50
N GLU A 48 10.72 -5.20 5.56
CA GLU A 48 10.36 -6.46 4.93
C GLU A 48 9.89 -7.48 5.97
N PHE A 49 8.80 -8.16 5.66
CA PHE A 49 8.25 -9.25 6.46
C PHE A 49 8.26 -10.54 5.65
N CYS A 50 9.20 -11.42 5.99
CA CYS A 50 9.33 -12.70 5.32
C CYS A 50 8.13 -13.61 5.58
N ASN A 51 7.60 -14.21 4.52
CA ASN A 51 6.56 -15.22 4.50
C ASN A 51 7.04 -16.55 5.11
N SER A 52 8.36 -16.79 5.10
CA SER A 52 8.98 -17.97 5.72
C SER A 52 9.99 -17.58 6.81
N GLY A 53 10.02 -18.36 7.91
CA GLY A 53 11.02 -18.20 8.99
C GLY A 53 10.88 -16.97 9.90
N GLY A 54 9.87 -16.12 9.71
CA GLY A 54 9.73 -14.83 10.39
C GLY A 54 9.22 -14.88 11.85
N ARG A 55 9.73 -13.97 12.68
CA ARG A 55 9.38 -13.79 14.12
C ARG A 55 7.96 -13.25 14.39
N SER A 56 7.17 -12.91 13.38
CA SER A 56 5.93 -12.12 13.54
C SER A 56 4.78 -12.54 12.61
N PRO A 57 4.27 -13.79 12.70
CA PRO A 57 3.22 -14.30 11.81
C PRO A 57 1.89 -13.53 11.92
N ARG A 58 1.60 -12.93 13.08
CA ARG A 58 0.39 -12.11 13.27
C ARG A 58 0.48 -10.78 12.52
N THR A 59 1.64 -10.13 12.59
CA THR A 59 1.91 -8.88 11.86
C THR A 59 1.82 -9.11 10.36
N PHE A 60 2.44 -10.17 9.86
CA PHE A 60 2.36 -10.53 8.44
C PHE A 60 0.91 -10.71 7.95
N ARG A 61 0.07 -11.45 8.70
CA ARG A 61 -1.36 -11.61 8.36
C ARG A 61 -2.11 -10.28 8.35
N ALA A 62 -1.84 -9.40 9.31
CA ALA A 62 -2.47 -8.08 9.35
C ALA A 62 -2.07 -7.22 8.15
N LEU A 63 -0.82 -7.30 7.72
CA LEU A 63 -0.34 -6.58 6.53
C LEU A 63 -0.96 -7.12 5.23
N LEU A 64 -1.15 -8.43 5.11
CA LEU A 64 -1.90 -9.01 3.99
C LEU A 64 -3.35 -8.53 3.97
N ALA A 65 -4.02 -8.49 5.13
CA ALA A 65 -5.38 -7.98 5.23
C ALA A 65 -5.47 -6.50 4.84
N LEU A 66 -4.49 -5.69 5.26
CA LEU A 66 -4.38 -4.29 4.86
C LEU A 66 -4.19 -4.15 3.35
N LEU A 67 -3.26 -4.92 2.76
CA LEU A 67 -3.01 -4.90 1.31
C LEU A 67 -4.29 -5.21 0.53
N ASN A 68 -5.01 -6.27 0.89
CA ASN A 68 -6.26 -6.64 0.23
C ASN A 68 -7.32 -5.53 0.35
N ALA A 69 -7.48 -4.93 1.53
CA ALA A 69 -8.42 -3.83 1.72
C ALA A 69 -8.07 -2.61 0.86
N MET A 70 -6.77 -2.27 0.74
CA MET A 70 -6.33 -1.18 -0.14
C MET A 70 -6.62 -1.48 -1.61
N GLU A 71 -6.43 -2.72 -2.07
CA GLU A 71 -6.77 -3.13 -3.44
C GLU A 71 -8.29 -3.11 -3.69
N GLU A 72 -9.10 -3.53 -2.70
CA GLU A 72 -10.56 -3.43 -2.75
C GLU A 72 -11.02 -1.97 -2.87
N ASP A 73 -10.44 -1.07 -2.06
CA ASP A 73 -10.75 0.36 -2.10
C ASP A 73 -10.40 1.00 -3.46
N GLU A 74 -9.26 0.64 -4.05
CA GLU A 74 -8.87 1.10 -5.39
C GLU A 74 -9.83 0.63 -6.48
N ASN A 75 -10.25 -0.64 -6.42
CA ASN A 75 -11.22 -1.18 -7.35
C ASN A 75 -12.57 -0.48 -7.18
N ASP A 76 -13.01 -0.22 -5.94
CA ASP A 76 -14.23 0.52 -5.63
C ASP A 76 -14.20 1.96 -6.15
N GLN A 77 -13.05 2.64 -6.11
CA GLN A 77 -12.86 3.99 -6.66
C GLN A 77 -12.87 4.03 -8.20
N SER A 78 -12.53 2.92 -8.85
CA SER A 78 -12.53 2.80 -10.31
C SER A 78 -13.91 2.54 -10.93
N ASP A 79 -14.95 2.31 -10.11
CA ASP A 79 -16.33 2.14 -10.58
C ASP A 79 -17.04 3.50 -10.76
N PRO A 80 -17.33 3.95 -12.00
CA PRO A 80 -17.96 5.24 -12.28
C PRO A 80 -19.44 5.32 -11.85
N HIS A 81 -20.05 4.24 -11.35
CA HIS A 81 -21.48 4.17 -11.06
C HIS A 81 -21.85 4.10 -9.57
N ARG A 82 -20.89 4.18 -8.65
CA ARG A 82 -21.20 4.04 -7.23
C ARG A 82 -21.68 5.37 -6.60
N PRO A 83 -22.82 5.39 -5.88
CA PRO A 83 -23.21 6.56 -5.10
C PRO A 83 -22.25 6.74 -3.92
N VAL A 84 -21.65 7.93 -3.84
CA VAL A 84 -20.87 8.38 -2.67
C VAL A 84 -21.80 8.52 -1.47
N ASN A 85 -21.87 7.48 -0.64
CA ASN A 85 -22.45 7.60 0.69
C ASN A 85 -21.40 8.19 1.62
N ALA A 86 -21.48 9.51 1.82
CA ALA A 86 -20.77 10.20 2.88
C ALA A 86 -21.34 9.78 4.24
N PHE A 87 -20.48 9.25 5.12
CA PHE A 87 -20.75 9.10 6.54
C PHE A 87 -20.32 10.38 7.29
#